data_AF-A0A653DYV6-F1
#
_entry.id   AF-A0A653DYV6-F1
#
_cell.length_a   1.000
_cell.length_b   1.000
_cell.length_c   1.000
_cell.angle_alpha   90.00
_cell.angle_beta   90.00
_cell.angle_gamma   90.00
#
_symmetry.space_group_name_H-M   'P 1'
#
loop_
_entity.id
_entity.type
_entity.pdbx_description
1 polymer ?
#
loop_
_entity_poly.entity_id
_entity_poly.type
_entity_poly.pdbx_seq_one_letter_code
_entity_poly.pdbx_strand_id
1 'polypeptide(L)' 'MTFVAQFSEEQLPLERMQEQEVCFECGGKLTNSAVYYNGFANHHQQKSILLHPGCAAVMGQRLITDGYPNRRKS' A
#
# COMPACT_ATOMS: atom_id res chain seq x y z
N MET A 1 -8.30 18.51 19.24
CA MET A 1 -9.27 18.20 18.17
C MET A 1 -8.83 16.92 17.50
N THR A 2 -9.57 15.83 17.69
CA THR A 2 -9.33 14.54 17.03
C THR A 2 -10.18 14.49 15.77
N PHE A 3 -9.54 14.41 14.61
CA PHE A 3 -10.22 14.20 13.34
C PHE A 3 -10.79 12.78 13.33
N VAL A 4 -12.11 12.66 13.24
CA VAL A 4 -12.80 11.38 13.05
C VAL A 4 -13.40 11.41 11.67
N ALA A 5 -12.78 10.70 10.73
CA ALA A 5 -13.35 10.52 9.41
C ALA A 5 -14.54 9.56 9.49
N GLN A 6 -15.70 10.00 9.02
CA GLN A 6 -16.87 9.14 8.79
C GLN A 6 -16.72 8.53 7.40
N PHE A 7 -16.34 7.26 7.35
CA PHE A 7 -16.34 6.48 6.10
C PHE A 7 -17.66 5.71 6.03
N SER A 8 -18.37 5.76 4.90
CA SER A 8 -19.45 4.80 4.65
C SER A 8 -18.82 3.44 4.34
N GLU A 9 -19.40 2.33 4.79
CA GLU A 9 -18.85 0.99 4.52
C GLU A 9 -18.67 0.71 3.02
N GLU A 10 -19.46 1.37 2.17
CA GLU A 10 -19.35 1.33 0.70
C GLU A 10 -18.06 1.96 0.14
N GLN A 11 -17.34 2.77 0.92
CA GLN A 11 -16.10 3.44 0.50
C GLN A 11 -14.83 2.62 0.77
N LEU A 12 -14.95 1.47 1.42
CA LEU A 12 -13.83 0.56 1.61
C LEU A 12 -13.93 -0.51 0.53
N PRO A 13 -13.14 -0.44 -0.56
CA PRO A 13 -13.03 -1.55 -1.48
C PRO A 13 -12.33 -2.68 -0.74
N LEU A 14 -13.12 -3.52 -0.04
CA LEU A 14 -12.69 -4.80 0.48
C LEU A 14 -12.59 -5.74 -0.71
N GLU A 15 -11.61 -5.51 -1.58
CA GLU A 15 -11.26 -6.48 -2.60
C GLU A 15 -10.84 -7.77 -1.88
N ARG A 16 -11.58 -8.85 -2.14
CA ARG A 16 -11.19 -10.17 -1.64
C ARG A 16 -9.84 -10.50 -2.26
N MET A 17 -8.84 -10.72 -1.40
CA MET A 17 -7.54 -11.26 -1.81
C MET A 17 -7.77 -12.47 -2.71
N GLN A 18 -7.31 -12.38 -3.96
CA GLN A 18 -7.27 -13.55 -4.81
C GLN A 18 -6.21 -14.49 -4.24
N GLU A 19 -6.53 -15.77 -4.21
CA GLU A 19 -5.70 -16.79 -3.59
C GLU A 19 -4.33 -16.80 -4.29
N GLN A 20 -3.28 -16.43 -3.53
CA GLN A 20 -1.84 -16.51 -3.86
C GLN A 20 -1.16 -15.21 -4.37
N GLU A 21 -1.32 -14.11 -3.63
CA GLU A 21 -0.47 -12.94 -3.80
C GLU A 21 0.80 -13.04 -2.92
N VAL A 22 1.94 -12.66 -3.50
CA VAL A 22 3.26 -12.66 -2.83
C VAL A 22 3.55 -11.26 -2.30
N CYS A 23 4.10 -11.16 -1.10
CA CYS A 23 4.52 -9.88 -0.54
C CYS A 23 5.66 -9.28 -1.37
N PHE A 24 5.48 -8.04 -1.83
CA PHE A 24 6.45 -7.33 -2.67
C PHE A 24 7.79 -7.11 -1.97
N GLU A 25 7.81 -6.88 -0.65
CA GLU A 25 9.05 -6.59 0.10
C GLU A 25 9.87 -7.85 0.41
N CYS A 26 9.23 -8.93 0.89
CA CYS A 26 9.96 -10.10 1.40
C CYS A 26 9.87 -11.34 0.50
N GLY A 27 9.04 -11.31 -0.55
CA GLY A 27 8.79 -12.47 -1.42
C GLY A 27 8.02 -13.61 -0.75
N GLY A 28 7.59 -13.45 0.50
CA GLY A 28 6.81 -14.44 1.24
C GLY A 28 5.34 -14.46 0.81
N LYS A 29 4.70 -15.63 0.93
CA LYS A 29 3.26 -15.77 0.64
C LYS A 29 2.41 -14.91 1.58
N LEU A 30 1.36 -14.29 1.07
CA LEU A 30 0.33 -13.64 1.88
C LEU A 30 -0.70 -14.69 2.27
N THR A 31 -0.65 -15.16 3.52
CA THR A 31 -1.55 -16.19 4.05
C THR A 31 -2.78 -15.60 4.75
N ASN A 32 -2.69 -14.35 5.19
CA ASN A 32 -3.70 -13.65 6.00
C ASN A 32 -3.89 -12.22 5.45
N SER A 33 -4.16 -11.24 6.30
CA SER A 33 -4.31 -9.83 5.93
C SER A 33 -3.10 -9.30 5.13
N ALA A 34 -3.41 -8.50 4.11
CA ALA A 34 -2.45 -7.79 3.29
C ALA A 34 -2.78 -6.30 3.27
N VAL A 35 -1.76 -5.48 3.05
CA VAL A 35 -1.89 -4.04 2.79
C VAL A 35 -1.71 -3.81 1.30
N TYR A 36 -2.70 -3.15 0.70
CA TYR A 36 -2.66 -2.74 -0.70
C TYR A 36 -2.10 -1.32 -0.81
N TYR A 37 -1.06 -1.17 -1.62
CA TYR A 37 -0.64 0.13 -2.12
C TYR A 37 -1.01 0.25 -3.59
N ASN A 38 -2.06 1.04 -3.84
CA ASN A 38 -2.56 1.30 -5.19
C ASN A 38 -1.80 2.51 -5.77
N GLY A 39 -1.35 2.37 -7.01
CA GLY A 39 -0.69 3.43 -7.76
C GLY A 39 -0.99 3.31 -9.25
N PHE A 40 -0.42 4.20 -10.04
CA PHE A 40 -0.56 4.20 -11.49
C PHE A 40 0.77 3.84 -12.12
N ALA A 41 0.79 2.79 -12.95
CA ALA A 41 1.96 2.45 -13.76
C ALA A 41 2.14 3.42 -14.94
N ASN A 42 1.04 4.04 -15.38
CA ASN A 42 0.95 5.10 -16.37
C ASN A 42 -0.42 5.81 -16.21
N HIS A 43 -0.71 6.82 -17.04
CA HIS A 43 -1.95 7.62 -16.96
C HIS A 43 -3.26 6.81 -17.05
N HIS A 44 -3.22 5.55 -17.49
CA HIS A 44 -4.42 4.75 -17.77
C HIS A 44 -4.47 3.42 -17.03
N GLN A 45 -3.39 3.00 -16.36
CA GLN A 45 -3.29 1.69 -15.75
C GLN A 45 -2.96 1.81 -14.27
N GLN A 46 -3.97 1.55 -13.44
CA GLN A 46 -3.78 1.34 -12.01
C GLN A 46 -3.12 -0.02 -11.79
N LYS A 47 -2.11 -0.06 -10.92
CA LYS A 47 -1.49 -1.28 -10.42
C LYS A 47 -1.39 -1.22 -8.91
N SER A 48 -1.42 -2.39 -8.30
CA SER A 48 -1.38 -2.53 -6.86
C SER A 48 -0.19 -3.41 -6.47
N ILE A 49 0.52 -3.00 -5.43
CA ILE A 49 1.48 -3.86 -4.75
C ILE A 49 0.86 -4.33 -3.44
N LEU A 50 1.17 -5.57 -3.07
CA LEU A 50 0.70 -6.18 -1.83
C LEU A 50 1.84 -6.42 -0.87
N LEU A 51 1.58 -6.17 0.40
CA LEU A 51 2.56 -6.29 1.46
C LEU A 51 1.94 -6.95 2.69
N HIS A 52 2.74 -7.71 3.44
CA HIS A 52 2.38 -8.02 4.82
C HIS A 52 2.26 -6.72 5.61
N PRO A 53 1.39 -6.63 6.63
CA PRO A 53 1.28 -5.43 7.46
C PRO A 53 2.60 -4.94 8.04
N GLY A 54 3.47 -5.87 8.49
CA GLY A 54 4.81 -5.53 8.95
C GLY A 54 5.73 -4.98 7.85
N CYS A 55 5.70 -5.60 6.66
CA CYS A 55 6.45 -5.13 5.49
C CYS A 55 5.97 -3.76 4.98
N ALA A 56 4.67 -3.49 5.08
CA ALA A 56 4.09 -2.19 4.72
C ALA A 56 4.63 -1.05 5.59
N ALA A 57 4.83 -1.28 6.89
CA ALA A 57 5.43 -0.28 7.77
C ALA A 57 6.86 0.06 7.37
N VAL A 58 7.67 -0.95 7.01
CA VAL A 58 9.05 -0.78 6.54
C VAL A 58 9.09 -0.03 5.21
N MET A 59 8.26 -0.43 4.25
CA MET A 59 8.16 0.26 2.96
C MET A 59 7.67 1.71 3.10
N GLY A 60 6.65 1.94 3.94
CA GLY A 60 6.13 3.29 4.20
C GLY A 60 7.20 4.22 4.75
N GLN A 61 8.03 3.72 5.68
CA GLN A 61 9.18 4.47 6.18
C GLN A 61 10.17 4.79 5.05
N ARG A 62 10.56 3.81 4.23
CA ARG A 62 11.47 4.03 3.08
C ARG A 62 10.92 5.05 2.09
N LEU A 63 9.64 4.99 1.74
CA LEU A 63 9.02 5.94 0.82
C LEU A 63 9.03 7.38 1.36
N ILE A 64 8.82 7.54 2.67
CA ILE A 64 8.91 8.85 3.34
C ILE A 64 10.37 9.32 3.38
N THR A 65 11.30 8.46 3.79
CA THR A 65 12.72 8.81 3.97
C THR A 65 13.46 8.99 2.64
N ASP A 66 13.10 8.27 1.59
CA ASP A 66 13.72 8.39 0.26
C ASP A 66 13.08 9.54 -0.53
N GLY A 67 11.79 9.80 -0.28
CA GLY A 67 11.08 10.92 -0.87
C GLY A 67 11.47 12.28 -0.28
N TYR A 68 11.84 12.36 0.99
CA TYR A 68 12.11 13.63 1.68
C TYR A 68 13.41 14.35 1.23
N PRO A 69 14.58 13.69 1.08
CA PRO A 69 15.79 14.32 0.57
C PRO A 69 15.73 14.61 -0.93
N ASN A 70 15.05 13.76 -1.72
CA ASN A 70 15.03 13.87 -3.18
C ASN A 70 13.97 14.85 -3.71
N ARG A 71 13.01 15.29 -2.90
CA ARG A 71 12.01 16.32 -3.29
C ARG A 71 12.58 17.73 -3.45
N ARG A 72 13.80 18.01 -2.95
CA ARG A 72 14.41 19.37 -2.98
C ARG A 72 15.48 19.55 -4.08
N LYS A 73 15.64 18.57 -4.97
CA LYS A 73 16.60 18.61 -6.10
C LYS A 73 15.95 18.86 -7.46
N SER A 74 14.76 19.48 -7.50
CA SER A 74 14.18 20.00 -8.75
C SER A 74 14.50 21.47 -8.93
#